data_AF-A0A0K1PSN5-F1
#
_entry.id   AF-A0A0K1PSN5-F1
#
_cell.length_a   1.000
_cell.length_b   1.000
_cell.length_c   1.000
_cell.angle_alpha   90.00
_cell.angle_beta   90.00
_cell.angle_gamma   90.00
#
_symmetry.space_group_name_H-M   'P 1'
#
loop_
_entity.id
_entity.type
_entity.pdbx_description
1 polymer ?
#
loop_
_entity_poly.entity_id
_entity_poly.type
_entity_poly.pdbx_seq_one_letter_code
_entity_poly.pdbx_strand_id
1 'polypeptide(L)'
;MRLPEVLMFRYDKALLFVSSIVIAGLATTSGCAKSSIDVGARELSDASTPVFIEPDADAAPLPQADTLMCISYECPAPYATCPDKPGLCNTNLKTDLNNCGACGKQCVVPVVPDGEMAPPGEFSCVDGECRLRCGGQIGDCNGQLEDGCESSLLDSPNCGSCGNVCKDGEICYKGACGCPPGYTQCGTACTQTNKDANNCGACGNACDLPEEDSSAWPCGPGVLPPFLGPVCGNSSCTLGCTKGHFDCNNDMCGDGCETDLARDPKNCGACGHACLPEQECVAGVCECEDPGLSHCPGANVCIDLMRDPQNCGTCGNVCPGHATNTFDRTLGHPICELGRCSYYCPPGRADCDGQIENGCEVNLMLDPRNCGGCGVECDLEKGQPCAEGRCLTKPCDLPDAGGVF
;
A
#
# COMPACT_ATOMS: atom_id res chain seq x y z
N MET A 1 -25.52 -33.74 -60.04
CA MET A 1 -26.90 -34.30 -60.05
C MET A 1 -27.12 -35.09 -58.76
N ARG A 2 -28.32 -35.64 -58.51
CA ARG A 2 -28.76 -36.07 -57.16
C ARG A 2 -27.90 -37.17 -56.52
N LEU A 3 -27.73 -37.08 -55.18
CA LEU A 3 -27.48 -38.21 -54.28
C LEU A 3 -28.82 -38.88 -53.90
N PRO A 4 -28.84 -40.19 -53.57
CA PRO A 4 -30.06 -40.93 -53.23
C PRO A 4 -30.41 -40.92 -51.72
N GLU A 5 -31.61 -41.41 -51.40
CA GLU A 5 -32.23 -41.47 -50.07
C GLU A 5 -32.01 -42.80 -49.33
N VAL A 6 -32.18 -42.83 -48.00
CA VAL A 6 -32.56 -44.03 -47.24
C VAL A 6 -33.56 -43.69 -46.10
N LEU A 7 -34.79 -44.23 -46.24
CA LEU A 7 -35.80 -44.69 -45.25
C LEU A 7 -35.79 -44.17 -43.77
N MET A 8 -36.91 -43.68 -43.18
CA MET A 8 -38.16 -44.37 -42.70
C MET A 8 -37.96 -45.26 -41.43
N PHE A 9 -38.88 -45.39 -40.45
CA PHE A 9 -40.31 -45.01 -40.34
C PHE A 9 -40.89 -45.02 -38.86
N ARG A 10 -41.80 -44.07 -38.54
CA ARG A 10 -43.07 -44.19 -37.72
C ARG A 10 -43.15 -44.42 -36.18
N TYR A 11 -44.36 -44.06 -35.68
CA TYR A 11 -45.03 -44.27 -34.36
C TYR A 11 -44.69 -43.29 -33.21
N ASP A 12 -45.64 -42.72 -32.44
CA ASP A 12 -47.11 -42.50 -32.66
C ASP A 12 -47.65 -41.31 -31.81
N LYS A 13 -48.98 -41.07 -31.83
CA LYS A 13 -49.70 -39.98 -31.15
C LYS A 13 -50.25 -40.37 -29.77
N ALA A 14 -50.37 -39.42 -28.82
CA ALA A 14 -51.66 -38.95 -28.26
C ALA A 14 -51.58 -38.02 -27.00
N LEU A 15 -52.58 -37.14 -26.90
CA LEU A 15 -53.20 -36.50 -25.71
C LEU A 15 -52.39 -35.67 -24.67
N LEU A 16 -52.59 -34.33 -24.78
CA LEU A 16 -53.15 -33.43 -23.76
C LEU A 16 -52.75 -33.58 -22.27
N PHE A 17 -52.04 -32.56 -21.77
CA PHE A 17 -52.41 -31.87 -20.51
C PHE A 17 -52.23 -30.35 -20.68
N VAL A 18 -53.01 -29.54 -19.94
CA VAL A 18 -53.01 -28.07 -20.04
C VAL A 18 -52.76 -27.46 -18.66
N SER A 19 -51.75 -26.58 -18.55
CA SER A 19 -51.78 -25.41 -17.67
C SER A 19 -50.73 -24.39 -18.08
N SER A 20 -51.01 -23.10 -17.86
CA SER A 20 -50.17 -21.99 -18.28
C SER A 20 -49.18 -21.56 -17.20
N ILE A 21 -47.90 -21.38 -17.55
CA ILE A 21 -46.99 -20.49 -16.81
C ILE A 21 -46.29 -19.57 -17.83
N VAL A 22 -46.23 -18.28 -17.50
CA VAL A 22 -45.63 -17.24 -18.34
C VAL A 22 -44.11 -17.25 -18.17
N ILE A 23 -43.37 -17.29 -19.28
CA ILE A 23 -41.94 -16.99 -19.31
C ILE A 23 -41.77 -15.67 -20.06
N ALA A 24 -41.57 -14.58 -19.30
CA ALA A 24 -41.16 -13.30 -19.86
C ALA A 24 -39.67 -13.35 -20.23
N GLY A 25 -39.30 -12.81 -21.40
CA GLY A 25 -37.91 -12.80 -21.85
C GLY A 25 -37.06 -11.79 -21.09
N LEU A 26 -35.98 -12.25 -20.46
CA LEU A 26 -34.93 -11.38 -19.91
C LEU A 26 -33.87 -11.11 -20.96
N ALA A 27 -33.92 -9.93 -21.57
CA ALA A 27 -32.81 -9.40 -22.36
C ALA A 27 -31.73 -8.88 -21.41
N THR A 28 -30.57 -9.54 -21.35
CA THR A 28 -29.45 -9.13 -20.49
C THR A 28 -28.71 -7.93 -21.09
N THR A 29 -29.11 -6.72 -20.69
CA THR A 29 -28.38 -5.50 -21.04
C THR A 29 -27.09 -5.37 -20.24
N SER A 30 -25.94 -5.29 -20.93
CA SER A 30 -24.63 -5.08 -20.32
C SER A 30 -24.51 -3.67 -19.73
N GLY A 31 -24.89 -3.50 -18.46
CA GLY A 31 -24.77 -2.22 -17.74
C GLY A 31 -23.39 -2.05 -17.11
N CYS A 32 -22.64 -1.03 -17.53
CA CYS A 32 -21.41 -0.63 -16.83
C CYS A 32 -21.75 0.02 -15.49
N ALA A 33 -21.38 -0.63 -14.39
CA ALA A 33 -21.57 -0.08 -13.05
C ALA A 33 -20.57 1.06 -12.77
N LYS A 34 -20.99 2.32 -12.99
CA LYS A 34 -20.34 3.48 -12.38
C LYS A 34 -20.77 3.58 -10.91
N SER A 35 -19.92 3.15 -9.99
CA SER A 35 -20.11 3.34 -8.56
C SER A 35 -19.68 4.75 -8.13
N SER A 36 -20.54 5.75 -8.37
CA SER A 36 -20.44 7.05 -7.69
C SER A 36 -21.08 6.95 -6.30
N ILE A 37 -20.32 7.25 -5.25
CA ILE A 37 -20.88 7.41 -3.91
C ILE A 37 -21.50 8.80 -3.82
N ASP A 38 -22.83 8.86 -3.79
CA ASP A 38 -23.60 10.08 -3.57
C ASP A 38 -24.00 10.21 -2.09
N VAL A 39 -23.65 11.34 -1.47
CA VAL A 39 -23.80 11.56 -0.03
C VAL A 39 -25.11 12.31 0.26
N GLY A 40 -26.22 11.63 -0.01
CA GLY A 40 -27.48 11.85 0.71
C GLY A 40 -28.19 13.18 0.47
N ALA A 41 -28.41 13.57 -0.80
CA ALA A 41 -29.43 14.57 -1.11
C ALA A 41 -30.82 14.06 -0.68
N ARG A 42 -31.35 14.58 0.45
CA ARG A 42 -32.69 14.26 0.95
C ARG A 42 -33.71 15.25 0.36
N GLU A 43 -34.78 14.73 -0.25
CA GLU A 43 -35.82 15.55 -0.87
C GLU A 43 -36.47 16.51 0.13
N LEU A 44 -36.65 17.77 -0.29
CA LEU A 44 -37.51 18.74 0.41
C LEU A 44 -38.96 18.53 -0.04
N SER A 45 -39.73 17.79 0.76
CA SER A 45 -41.20 17.88 0.73
C SER A 45 -41.67 19.25 1.21
N ASP A 46 -42.70 19.80 0.56
CA ASP A 46 -43.27 21.15 0.80
C ASP A 46 -43.14 21.68 2.23
N ALA A 47 -42.19 22.59 2.41
CA ALA A 47 -42.12 23.48 3.56
C ALA A 47 -42.11 24.92 3.04
N SER A 48 -43.20 25.64 3.28
CA SER A 48 -43.34 27.05 2.91
C SER A 48 -42.14 27.86 3.39
N THR A 49 -41.63 28.78 2.56
CA THR A 49 -40.57 29.70 3.00
C THR A 49 -41.00 30.41 4.28
N PRO A 50 -40.18 30.40 5.35
CA PRO A 50 -40.54 31.03 6.61
C PRO A 50 -40.59 32.54 6.42
N VAL A 51 -41.79 33.08 6.27
CA VAL A 51 -42.05 34.51 6.40
C VAL A 51 -41.87 34.84 7.87
N PHE A 52 -40.71 35.41 8.22
CA PHE A 52 -40.45 35.93 9.55
C PHE A 52 -41.38 37.13 9.80
N ILE A 53 -42.44 36.89 10.56
CA ILE A 53 -43.15 37.95 11.28
C ILE A 53 -42.24 38.30 12.47
N GLU A 54 -41.86 39.57 12.59
CA GLU A 54 -41.05 40.04 13.71
C GLU A 54 -41.81 39.89 15.04
N PRO A 55 -41.29 39.18 16.04
CA PRO A 55 -41.73 39.32 17.42
C PRO A 55 -41.14 40.62 18.01
N ASP A 56 -41.88 41.25 18.93
CA ASP A 56 -41.56 42.59 19.43
C ASP A 56 -40.16 42.74 20.05
N ALA A 57 -39.66 43.98 19.99
CA ALA A 57 -38.27 44.33 20.26
C ALA A 57 -37.82 44.10 21.72
N ASP A 58 -36.95 43.11 21.89
CA ASP A 58 -35.89 43.12 22.91
C ASP A 58 -34.51 43.17 22.20
N ALA A 59 -33.59 43.98 22.71
CA ALA A 59 -32.44 44.45 21.94
C ALA A 59 -31.33 43.39 21.78
N ALA A 60 -31.26 42.75 20.60
CA ALA A 60 -30.08 42.01 20.18
C ALA A 60 -28.87 42.95 20.00
N PRO A 61 -27.66 42.60 20.47
CA PRO A 61 -26.45 43.33 20.15
C PRO A 61 -26.19 43.38 18.64
N LEU A 62 -25.74 44.54 18.15
CA LEU A 62 -25.33 44.71 16.75
C LEU A 62 -24.18 43.75 16.40
N PRO A 63 -24.06 43.31 15.12
CA PRO A 63 -22.87 42.60 14.68
C PRO A 63 -21.62 43.46 14.93
N GLN A 64 -20.56 42.82 15.41
CA GLN A 64 -19.29 43.49 15.67
C GLN A 64 -18.69 43.99 14.35
N ALA A 65 -18.18 45.22 14.36
CA ALA A 65 -17.66 45.87 13.16
C ALA A 65 -16.42 45.15 12.60
N ASP A 66 -16.26 45.19 11.28
CA ASP A 66 -15.09 44.65 10.59
C ASP A 66 -13.80 45.29 11.14
N THR A 67 -12.94 44.47 11.75
CA THR A 67 -11.62 44.91 12.20
C THR A 67 -10.78 45.33 11.00
N LEU A 68 -10.40 46.61 10.91
CA LEU A 68 -9.74 47.16 9.72
C LEU A 68 -8.33 46.57 9.49
N MET A 69 -7.99 46.12 8.27
CA MET A 69 -6.75 45.32 7.99
C MET A 69 -5.67 46.00 7.09
N CYS A 70 -4.46 46.22 7.63
CA CYS A 70 -3.22 46.90 7.22
C CYS A 70 -1.93 46.02 6.91
N ILE A 71 -1.13 45.44 7.87
CA ILE A 71 0.07 44.50 7.68
C ILE A 71 0.44 43.48 8.87
N SER A 72 0.18 42.12 8.86
CA SER A 72 0.15 41.19 10.08
C SER A 72 0.89 39.82 10.13
N TYR A 73 0.73 39.13 11.30
CA TYR A 73 1.60 38.09 11.88
C TYR A 73 0.97 37.04 12.89
N GLU A 74 -0.33 36.67 12.89
CA GLU A 74 -0.95 35.70 13.88
C GLU A 74 -1.38 34.31 13.31
N CYS A 75 -1.81 33.33 14.14
CA CYS A 75 -1.96 31.89 13.80
C CYS A 75 -3.34 31.21 14.09
N PRO A 76 -3.80 30.25 13.24
CA PRO A 76 -5.05 29.49 13.42
C PRO A 76 -4.91 28.03 13.92
N ALA A 77 -5.93 27.51 14.63
CA ALA A 77 -5.98 26.12 15.10
C ALA A 77 -6.21 25.10 13.96
N PRO A 78 -5.76 23.82 14.08
CA PRO A 78 -5.04 23.20 15.21
C PRO A 78 -3.52 23.43 15.17
N TYR A 79 -3.06 24.45 14.43
CA TYR A 79 -1.65 24.77 14.30
C TYR A 79 -1.17 25.68 15.44
N ALA A 80 0.07 25.47 15.85
CA ALA A 80 0.75 26.31 16.82
C ALA A 80 2.17 26.65 16.33
N THR A 81 2.71 27.75 16.85
CA THR A 81 4.14 28.07 16.78
C THR A 81 4.82 27.42 17.98
N CYS A 82 5.30 26.18 17.83
CA CYS A 82 5.96 25.46 18.92
C CYS A 82 7.49 25.71 18.88
N PRO A 83 8.18 25.81 20.04
CA PRO A 83 9.60 26.21 20.07
C PRO A 83 10.59 25.24 19.40
N ASP A 84 10.15 24.03 19.09
CA ASP A 84 10.92 22.98 18.43
C ASP A 84 11.07 23.19 16.91
N LYS A 85 10.30 24.10 16.29
CA LYS A 85 10.32 24.31 14.82
C LYS A 85 10.34 25.79 14.42
N PRO A 86 11.20 26.20 13.48
CA PRO A 86 11.27 27.58 13.01
C PRO A 86 10.07 27.95 12.11
N GLY A 87 9.56 29.17 12.27
CA GLY A 87 8.42 29.72 11.52
C GLY A 87 7.14 29.82 12.34
N LEU A 88 6.21 30.66 11.89
CA LEU A 88 4.89 30.81 12.52
C LEU A 88 3.94 29.69 12.04
N CYS A 89 3.09 29.20 12.95
CA CYS A 89 1.95 28.33 12.67
C CYS A 89 2.30 26.97 12.00
N ASN A 90 3.43 26.36 12.37
CA ASN A 90 4.06 25.25 11.66
C ASN A 90 3.84 23.85 12.27
N THR A 91 3.30 23.73 13.48
CA THR A 91 3.15 22.44 14.18
C THR A 91 1.67 22.07 14.37
N ASN A 92 1.27 20.89 13.89
CA ASN A 92 -0.10 20.37 14.00
C ASN A 92 -0.27 19.48 15.25
N LEU A 93 -1.02 19.98 16.24
CA LEU A 93 -1.17 19.30 17.53
C LEU A 93 -1.94 17.97 17.47
N LYS A 94 -2.60 17.60 16.37
CA LYS A 94 -3.37 16.33 16.29
C LYS A 94 -2.57 15.09 15.89
N THR A 95 -1.40 15.27 15.27
CA THR A 95 -0.63 14.18 14.66
C THR A 95 0.86 14.24 14.97
N ASP A 96 1.36 15.37 15.48
CA ASP A 96 2.77 15.54 15.79
C ASP A 96 3.16 14.77 17.05
N LEU A 97 4.09 13.83 16.91
CA LEU A 97 4.53 12.96 18.02
C LEU A 97 5.19 13.76 19.16
N ASN A 98 5.79 14.92 18.89
CA ASN A 98 6.47 15.74 19.89
C ASN A 98 5.56 16.81 20.51
N ASN A 99 4.40 17.05 19.91
CA ASN A 99 3.50 18.15 20.24
C ASN A 99 2.03 17.70 20.30
N CYS A 100 1.80 16.46 20.74
CA CYS A 100 0.50 15.81 20.63
C CYS A 100 -0.50 16.39 21.63
N GLY A 101 -1.44 17.21 21.15
CA GLY A 101 -2.45 17.93 21.93
C GLY A 101 -1.96 19.25 22.55
N ALA A 102 -0.64 19.47 22.64
CA ALA A 102 -0.03 20.72 23.10
C ALA A 102 1.45 20.78 22.68
N CYS A 103 2.02 21.98 22.49
CA CYS A 103 3.45 22.13 22.21
C CYS A 103 4.29 21.46 23.31
N GLY A 104 5.28 20.65 22.93
CA GLY A 104 6.15 19.91 23.84
C GLY A 104 5.50 18.70 24.55
N LYS A 105 4.22 18.37 24.29
CA LYS A 105 3.61 17.13 24.78
C LYS A 105 4.07 15.96 23.89
N GLN A 106 5.27 15.45 24.18
CA GLN A 106 5.85 14.33 23.46
C GLN A 106 5.18 13.00 23.84
N CYS A 107 4.71 12.26 22.84
CA CYS A 107 4.30 10.86 22.96
C CYS A 107 5.55 9.96 22.95
N VAL A 108 6.34 10.02 24.02
CA VAL A 108 7.49 9.14 24.25
C VAL A 108 7.16 8.12 25.33
N VAL A 109 7.75 6.94 25.21
CA VAL A 109 7.83 6.01 26.34
C VAL A 109 8.53 6.72 27.51
N PRO A 110 8.01 6.66 28.75
CA PRO A 110 8.74 7.18 29.90
C PRO A 110 10.12 6.54 29.97
N VAL A 111 11.18 7.34 29.90
CA VAL A 111 12.56 6.82 30.03
C VAL A 111 12.73 6.38 31.48
N VAL A 112 12.67 5.07 31.70
CA VAL A 112 13.01 4.45 32.98
C VAL A 112 14.41 4.92 33.40
N PRO A 113 14.56 5.52 34.59
CA PRO A 113 15.88 5.76 35.17
C PRO A 113 16.67 4.44 35.31
N ASP A 114 17.98 4.57 35.52
CA ASP A 114 18.87 3.47 35.87
C ASP A 114 19.08 2.36 34.81
N GLY A 115 18.65 2.60 33.56
CA GLY A 115 19.15 1.89 32.37
C GLY A 115 18.46 0.55 32.06
N GLU A 116 17.27 0.33 32.60
CA GLU A 116 16.41 -0.75 32.14
C GLU A 116 15.97 -0.52 30.68
N MET A 117 15.74 -1.60 29.95
CA MET A 117 15.34 -1.55 28.54
C MET A 117 13.91 -1.03 28.45
N ALA A 118 13.70 0.07 27.73
CA ALA A 118 12.39 0.71 27.61
C ALA A 118 11.32 -0.31 27.18
N PRO A 119 10.11 -0.29 27.80
CA PRO A 119 9.09 -1.29 27.58
C PRO A 119 8.73 -1.38 26.08
N PRO A 120 8.56 -2.59 25.53
CA PRO A 120 8.45 -2.79 24.09
C PRO A 120 7.14 -2.20 23.57
N GLY A 121 7.23 -1.26 22.64
CA GLY A 121 6.07 -0.60 22.04
C GLY A 121 6.42 0.76 21.45
N GLU A 122 5.56 1.27 20.58
CA GLU A 122 5.69 2.59 19.96
C GLU A 122 4.46 3.41 20.30
N PHE A 123 4.62 4.64 20.79
CA PHE A 123 3.48 5.55 20.95
C PHE A 123 3.20 6.28 19.63
N SER A 124 1.92 6.52 19.35
CA SER A 124 1.47 7.26 18.16
C SER A 124 0.49 8.36 18.57
N CYS A 125 0.58 9.53 17.94
CA CYS A 125 -0.36 10.63 18.17
C CYS A 125 -1.60 10.45 17.29
N VAL A 126 -2.77 10.29 17.91
CA VAL A 126 -4.07 10.14 17.23
C VAL A 126 -5.04 11.14 17.83
N ASP A 127 -5.49 12.10 17.02
CA ASP A 127 -6.41 13.20 17.41
C ASP A 127 -5.92 14.10 18.57
N GLY A 128 -4.62 14.08 18.89
CA GLY A 128 -4.03 14.80 20.03
C GLY A 128 -3.85 13.95 21.30
N GLU A 129 -4.21 12.66 21.24
CA GLU A 129 -3.98 11.66 22.28
C GLU A 129 -2.79 10.75 21.91
N CYS A 130 -1.94 10.43 22.88
CA CYS A 130 -0.90 9.43 22.70
C CYS A 130 -1.51 8.04 22.90
N ARG A 131 -1.34 7.15 21.92
CA ARG A 131 -1.83 5.76 21.97
C ARG A 131 -0.70 4.79 21.69
N LEU A 132 -0.52 3.82 22.58
CA LEU A 132 0.43 2.72 22.43
C LEU A 132 0.08 1.86 21.20
N ARG A 133 1.11 1.40 20.51
CA ARG A 133 1.06 0.42 19.43
C ARG A 133 2.09 -0.68 19.70
N CYS A 134 1.63 -1.91 19.62
CA CYS A 134 2.51 -3.08 19.67
C CYS A 134 2.96 -3.44 18.25
N GLY A 135 4.28 -3.52 18.06
CA GLY A 135 4.89 -3.90 16.78
C GLY A 135 5.24 -5.39 16.76
N GLY A 136 4.98 -6.06 15.63
CA GLY A 136 5.34 -7.47 15.45
C GLY A 136 4.31 -8.43 16.06
N GLN A 137 4.78 -9.36 16.90
CA GLN A 137 3.99 -10.47 17.45
C GLN A 137 3.99 -10.43 18.99
N ILE A 138 3.79 -9.23 19.53
CA ILE A 138 3.61 -8.93 20.97
C ILE A 138 2.39 -8.03 21.16
N GLY A 139 1.82 -8.01 22.36
CA GLY A 139 0.63 -7.24 22.69
C GLY A 139 0.61 -6.77 24.14
N ASP A 140 -0.05 -5.64 24.38
CA ASP A 140 -0.53 -5.17 25.68
C ASP A 140 -1.73 -6.06 26.06
N CYS A 141 -1.52 -7.02 26.96
CA CYS A 141 -2.54 -7.99 27.36
C CYS A 141 -2.99 -7.85 28.82
N ASN A 142 -2.30 -7.03 29.62
CA ASN A 142 -2.69 -6.63 30.97
C ASN A 142 -3.51 -5.32 30.99
N GLY A 143 -3.48 -4.52 29.91
CA GLY A 143 -4.09 -3.19 29.80
C GLY A 143 -3.24 -2.06 30.38
N GLN A 144 -1.92 -2.26 30.55
CA GLN A 144 -1.04 -1.37 31.29
C GLN A 144 -0.01 -0.68 30.38
N LEU A 145 -0.31 0.58 30.02
CA LEU A 145 0.55 1.46 29.22
C LEU A 145 1.94 1.77 29.83
N GLU A 146 2.24 1.21 31.01
CA GLU A 146 3.45 1.45 31.80
C GLU A 146 4.52 0.35 31.60
N ASP A 147 4.14 -0.90 31.34
CA ASP A 147 5.05 -2.01 30.94
C ASP A 147 4.92 -2.42 29.46
N GLY A 148 3.94 -1.86 28.74
CA GLY A 148 3.95 -1.77 27.27
C GLY A 148 3.27 -2.95 26.58
N CYS A 149 4.00 -3.66 25.72
CA CYS A 149 3.50 -4.82 24.98
C CYS A 149 4.22 -6.09 25.46
N GLU A 150 3.89 -6.49 26.68
CA GLU A 150 4.60 -7.47 27.50
C GLU A 150 4.38 -8.93 27.09
N SER A 151 3.24 -9.22 26.44
CA SER A 151 2.78 -10.57 26.16
C SER A 151 3.07 -11.04 24.73
N SER A 152 3.47 -12.30 24.58
CA SER A 152 3.84 -12.89 23.28
C SER A 152 2.62 -13.40 22.52
N LEU A 153 2.32 -12.81 21.36
CA LEU A 153 1.24 -13.29 20.49
C LEU A 153 1.61 -14.57 19.70
N LEU A 154 2.74 -15.20 20.05
CA LEU A 154 3.15 -16.54 19.60
C LEU A 154 3.05 -17.61 20.71
N ASP A 155 2.66 -17.26 21.94
CA ASP A 155 2.43 -18.26 22.98
C ASP A 155 1.04 -18.92 22.86
N SER A 156 0.82 -20.01 23.59
CA SER A 156 -0.47 -20.71 23.58
C SER A 156 -1.59 -19.89 24.27
N PRO A 157 -1.35 -19.15 25.37
CA PRO A 157 -2.35 -18.25 25.97
C PRO A 157 -2.85 -17.07 25.11
N ASN A 158 -2.02 -16.49 24.25
CA ASN A 158 -2.29 -15.21 23.57
C ASN A 158 -2.20 -15.31 22.03
N CYS A 159 -2.46 -16.48 21.46
CA CYS A 159 -2.09 -16.78 20.08
C CYS A 159 -2.76 -15.83 19.06
N GLY A 160 -1.97 -14.91 18.49
CA GLY A 160 -2.44 -13.86 17.57
C GLY A 160 -3.22 -12.72 18.21
N SER A 161 -3.73 -12.88 19.44
CA SER A 161 -4.39 -11.84 20.22
C SER A 161 -4.48 -12.24 21.70
N CYS A 162 -4.45 -11.24 22.59
CA CYS A 162 -4.50 -11.41 24.04
C CYS A 162 -5.63 -12.33 24.50
N GLY A 163 -5.29 -13.35 25.29
CA GLY A 163 -6.25 -14.33 25.82
C GLY A 163 -6.85 -15.30 24.79
N ASN A 164 -6.38 -15.33 23.55
CA ASN A 164 -6.79 -16.34 22.57
C ASN A 164 -6.07 -17.67 22.82
N VAL A 165 -6.54 -18.41 23.83
CA VAL A 165 -5.92 -19.67 24.28
C VAL A 165 -6.16 -20.81 23.27
N CYS A 166 -5.09 -21.43 22.78
CA CYS A 166 -5.18 -22.63 21.94
C CYS A 166 -5.65 -23.87 22.73
N LYS A 167 -6.23 -24.87 22.05
CA LYS A 167 -6.70 -26.10 22.74
C LYS A 167 -5.51 -26.94 23.23
N ASP A 168 -5.75 -27.77 24.23
CA ASP A 168 -4.75 -28.72 24.75
C ASP A 168 -4.10 -29.54 23.62
N GLY A 169 -2.80 -29.33 23.41
CA GLY A 169 -2.00 -30.00 22.39
C GLY A 169 -1.90 -29.28 21.04
N GLU A 170 -2.68 -28.23 20.77
CA GLU A 170 -2.48 -27.34 19.62
C GLU A 170 -1.30 -26.39 19.89
N ILE A 171 -0.42 -26.21 18.90
CA ILE A 171 0.59 -25.13 18.96
C ILE A 171 0.01 -23.80 18.47
N CYS A 172 0.57 -22.69 18.93
CA CYS A 172 0.39 -21.40 18.25
C CYS A 172 1.36 -21.31 17.05
N TYR A 173 0.86 -21.44 15.83
CA TYR A 173 1.64 -21.27 14.60
C TYR A 173 1.40 -19.88 14.02
N LYS A 174 2.39 -18.99 14.15
CA LYS A 174 2.38 -17.61 13.59
C LYS A 174 1.15 -16.77 13.97
N GLY A 175 0.59 -16.97 15.16
CA GLY A 175 -0.61 -16.27 15.62
C GLY A 175 -1.94 -16.94 15.24
N ALA A 176 -1.93 -18.21 14.82
CA ALA A 176 -3.12 -19.04 14.70
C ALA A 176 -2.94 -20.38 15.44
N CYS A 177 -4.00 -20.87 16.08
CA CYS A 177 -3.94 -22.16 16.79
C CYS A 177 -4.03 -23.35 15.84
N GLY A 178 -3.15 -24.33 16.04
CA GLY A 178 -2.98 -25.49 15.16
C GLY A 178 -2.20 -25.14 13.89
N CYS A 179 -2.13 -26.10 12.96
CA CYS A 179 -1.39 -25.93 11.72
C CYS A 179 -2.27 -25.40 10.56
N PRO A 180 -1.69 -24.58 9.66
CA PRO A 180 -2.41 -24.10 8.48
C PRO A 180 -2.77 -25.24 7.52
N PRO A 181 -3.79 -25.07 6.65
CA PRO A 181 -4.21 -26.10 5.70
C PRO A 181 -3.06 -26.67 4.87
N GLY A 182 -2.99 -28.00 4.75
CA GLY A 182 -1.92 -28.71 4.06
C GLY A 182 -0.70 -29.05 4.94
N TYR A 183 -0.65 -28.60 6.19
CA TYR A 183 0.37 -28.98 7.17
C TYR A 183 -0.21 -29.89 8.26
N THR A 184 0.57 -30.86 8.71
CA THR A 184 0.29 -31.71 9.88
C THR A 184 1.15 -31.26 11.07
N GLN A 185 0.61 -31.29 12.29
CA GLN A 185 1.38 -31.00 13.48
C GLN A 185 2.25 -32.21 13.87
N CYS A 186 3.56 -32.08 13.71
CA CYS A 186 4.55 -33.07 14.09
C CYS A 186 5.29 -32.58 15.33
N GLY A 187 4.79 -32.95 16.51
CA GLY A 187 5.27 -32.44 17.80
C GLY A 187 4.95 -30.96 17.95
N THR A 188 5.99 -30.12 17.97
CA THR A 188 5.89 -28.65 18.06
C THR A 188 6.03 -27.93 16.70
N ALA A 189 6.17 -28.67 15.59
CA ALA A 189 6.32 -28.11 14.26
C ALA A 189 5.09 -28.38 13.37
N CYS A 190 4.80 -27.47 12.44
CA CYS A 190 3.88 -27.72 11.33
C CYS A 190 4.67 -28.17 10.11
N THR A 191 4.34 -29.35 9.59
CA THR A 191 5.10 -30.00 8.51
C THR A 191 4.20 -30.38 7.33
N GLN A 192 4.64 -30.07 6.10
CA GLN A 192 4.03 -30.60 4.88
C GLN A 192 4.45 -32.06 4.68
N THR A 193 3.70 -33.00 5.26
CA THR A 193 3.96 -34.45 5.20
C THR A 193 3.90 -35.02 3.78
N ASN A 194 3.41 -34.27 2.80
CA ASN A 194 3.45 -34.63 1.38
C ASN A 194 4.74 -34.22 0.65
N LYS A 195 5.67 -33.53 1.32
CA LYS A 195 6.92 -32.99 0.73
C LYS A 195 8.17 -33.08 1.64
N ASP A 196 8.02 -33.06 2.95
CA ASP A 196 9.16 -33.22 3.87
C ASP A 196 9.64 -34.68 3.89
N ALA A 197 10.88 -34.89 3.44
CA ALA A 197 11.55 -36.19 3.44
C ALA A 197 11.74 -36.79 4.86
N ASN A 198 11.63 -36.01 5.93
CA ASN A 198 11.74 -36.49 7.32
C ASN A 198 10.41 -36.92 7.94
N ASN A 199 9.29 -36.62 7.26
CA ASN A 199 7.93 -36.78 7.78
C ASN A 199 6.96 -37.21 6.65
N CYS A 200 7.42 -38.06 5.74
CA CYS A 200 6.72 -38.35 4.49
C CYS A 200 5.50 -39.25 4.71
N GLY A 201 4.31 -38.76 4.38
CA GLY A 201 3.01 -39.38 4.65
C GLY A 201 2.58 -39.37 6.12
N ALA A 202 3.53 -39.45 7.06
CA ALA A 202 3.28 -39.38 8.50
C ALA A 202 4.47 -38.75 9.25
N CYS A 203 4.19 -38.13 10.40
CA CYS A 203 5.23 -37.56 11.27
C CYS A 203 6.24 -38.64 11.70
N GLY A 204 7.54 -38.33 11.56
CA GLY A 204 8.65 -39.23 11.86
C GLY A 204 8.92 -40.34 10.83
N ASN A 205 8.14 -40.43 9.74
CA ASN A 205 8.42 -41.35 8.66
C ASN A 205 9.46 -40.74 7.70
N ALA A 206 10.74 -40.89 8.06
CA ALA A 206 11.85 -40.44 7.22
C ALA A 206 12.01 -41.31 5.97
N CYS A 207 12.45 -40.70 4.88
CA CYS A 207 12.79 -41.36 3.63
C CYS A 207 14.30 -41.65 3.60
N ASP A 208 14.65 -42.93 3.65
CA ASP A 208 16.02 -43.42 3.51
C ASP A 208 16.38 -43.76 2.05
N LEU A 209 17.67 -43.97 1.79
CA LEU A 209 18.15 -44.54 0.53
C LEU A 209 17.80 -46.04 0.44
N PRO A 210 17.56 -46.60 -0.76
CA PRO A 210 17.44 -48.04 -0.96
C PRO A 210 18.73 -48.79 -0.57
N GLU A 211 18.59 -50.08 -0.23
CA GLU A 211 19.75 -50.97 -0.05
C GLU A 211 20.65 -50.97 -1.31
N GLU A 212 21.97 -51.05 -1.14
CA GLU A 212 22.95 -50.85 -2.22
C GLU A 212 22.73 -51.79 -3.42
N ASP A 213 22.50 -53.09 -3.17
CA ASP A 213 22.26 -54.11 -4.21
C ASP A 213 20.86 -54.04 -4.87
N SER A 214 20.00 -53.10 -4.47
CA SER A 214 18.60 -53.08 -4.93
C SER A 214 18.45 -52.59 -6.38
N SER A 215 17.45 -53.11 -7.09
CA SER A 215 17.04 -52.61 -8.41
C SER A 215 16.18 -51.33 -8.34
N ALA A 216 16.17 -50.63 -7.20
CA ALA A 216 15.46 -49.36 -7.01
C ALA A 216 16.34 -48.13 -7.34
N TRP A 217 17.66 -48.33 -7.47
CA TRP A 217 18.60 -47.31 -7.90
C TRP A 217 18.43 -47.00 -9.40
N PRO A 218 18.19 -45.73 -9.80
CA PRO A 218 17.81 -45.40 -11.18
C PRO A 218 18.96 -45.57 -12.20
N CYS A 219 20.21 -45.45 -11.75
CA CYS A 219 21.41 -45.56 -12.59
C CYS A 219 22.17 -46.88 -12.37
N GLY A 220 21.51 -47.88 -11.76
CA GLY A 220 22.09 -49.18 -11.39
C GLY A 220 22.47 -49.27 -9.90
N PRO A 221 22.62 -50.50 -9.35
CA PRO A 221 22.83 -50.72 -7.91
C PRO A 221 23.97 -49.90 -7.32
N GLY A 222 23.71 -49.21 -6.20
CA GLY A 222 24.67 -48.36 -5.49
C GLY A 222 25.08 -47.06 -6.21
N VAL A 223 24.56 -46.77 -7.41
CA VAL A 223 24.92 -45.56 -8.17
C VAL A 223 24.03 -44.40 -7.75
N LEU A 224 24.59 -43.48 -6.95
CA LEU A 224 23.98 -42.20 -6.57
C LEU A 224 24.59 -41.04 -7.40
N PRO A 225 23.85 -40.48 -8.38
CA PRO A 225 24.26 -39.27 -9.10
C PRO A 225 24.36 -38.03 -8.19
N PRO A 226 25.11 -36.99 -8.61
CA PRO A 226 25.16 -35.71 -7.91
C PRO A 226 23.77 -35.15 -7.60
N PHE A 227 23.58 -34.71 -6.35
CA PHE A 227 22.36 -34.11 -5.81
C PHE A 227 21.07 -34.95 -5.85
N LEU A 228 21.09 -36.17 -6.39
CA LEU A 228 20.01 -37.15 -6.15
C LEU A 228 19.98 -37.55 -4.66
N GLY A 229 18.81 -37.93 -4.17
CA GLY A 229 18.64 -38.52 -2.84
C GLY A 229 17.18 -38.87 -2.55
N PRO A 230 16.85 -39.23 -1.29
CA PRO A 230 15.48 -39.53 -0.91
C PRO A 230 14.67 -38.24 -0.79
N VAL A 231 13.47 -38.23 -1.40
CA VAL A 231 12.51 -37.12 -1.36
C VAL A 231 11.10 -37.65 -1.10
N CYS A 232 10.23 -36.81 -0.56
CA CYS A 232 8.81 -37.14 -0.42
C CYS A 232 8.03 -36.63 -1.64
N GLY A 233 7.53 -37.57 -2.45
CA GLY A 233 6.65 -37.29 -3.59
C GLY A 233 5.23 -37.76 -3.29
N ASN A 234 4.28 -36.81 -3.16
CA ASN A 234 2.87 -37.10 -2.91
C ASN A 234 2.63 -38.05 -1.71
N SER A 235 3.29 -37.79 -0.58
CA SER A 235 3.23 -38.61 0.64
C SER A 235 3.82 -40.02 0.53
N SER A 236 4.58 -40.31 -0.53
CA SER A 236 5.42 -41.52 -0.65
C SER A 236 6.90 -41.14 -0.75
N CYS A 237 7.77 -41.91 -0.11
CA CYS A 237 9.21 -41.80 -0.35
C CYS A 237 9.54 -42.28 -1.77
N THR A 238 10.45 -41.57 -2.42
CA THR A 238 11.03 -41.89 -3.73
C THR A 238 12.45 -41.33 -3.80
N LEU A 239 13.24 -41.77 -4.78
CA LEU A 239 14.44 -41.03 -5.18
C LEU A 239 14.04 -39.84 -6.07
N GLY A 240 14.80 -38.74 -5.98
CA GLY A 240 14.62 -37.53 -6.77
C GLY A 240 15.67 -36.48 -6.42
N CYS A 241 15.65 -35.35 -7.12
CA CYS A 241 16.62 -34.28 -6.89
C CYS A 241 16.41 -33.59 -5.53
N THR A 242 17.51 -33.36 -4.81
CA THR A 242 17.52 -32.76 -3.46
C THR A 242 18.08 -31.34 -3.50
N LYS A 243 17.99 -30.62 -2.36
CA LYS A 243 18.64 -29.31 -2.15
C LYS A 243 18.30 -28.25 -3.21
N GLY A 244 17.10 -28.30 -3.78
CA GLY A 244 16.64 -27.36 -4.82
C GLY A 244 17.32 -27.53 -6.19
N HIS A 245 18.09 -28.61 -6.38
CA HIS A 245 18.67 -28.93 -7.68
C HIS A 245 17.66 -29.70 -8.54
N PHE A 246 17.84 -29.65 -9.85
CA PHE A 246 16.99 -30.27 -10.86
C PHE A 246 17.85 -30.84 -11.99
N ASP A 247 17.37 -31.90 -12.63
CA ASP A 247 17.87 -32.42 -13.90
C ASP A 247 17.25 -31.59 -15.04
N CYS A 248 18.05 -30.75 -15.71
CA CYS A 248 17.57 -29.90 -16.81
C CYS A 248 18.03 -30.35 -18.20
N ASN A 249 19.02 -31.24 -18.29
CA ASN A 249 19.50 -31.82 -19.55
C ASN A 249 18.80 -33.16 -19.91
N ASN A 250 18.11 -33.79 -18.94
CA ASN A 250 17.54 -35.14 -18.93
C ASN A 250 18.61 -36.26 -18.99
N ASP A 251 19.77 -36.04 -18.36
CA ASP A 251 20.89 -36.98 -18.22
C ASP A 251 21.26 -37.25 -16.74
N MET A 252 20.24 -37.54 -15.93
CA MET A 252 20.30 -38.05 -14.55
C MET A 252 21.44 -39.05 -14.25
N CYS A 253 21.90 -39.82 -15.23
CA CYS A 253 22.97 -40.83 -15.05
C CYS A 253 24.32 -40.41 -15.64
N GLY A 254 24.40 -39.30 -16.38
CA GLY A 254 25.63 -38.67 -16.84
C GLY A 254 26.20 -37.68 -15.82
N ASP A 255 25.42 -36.68 -15.41
CA ASP A 255 25.83 -35.64 -14.43
C ASP A 255 24.83 -35.39 -13.28
N GLY A 256 23.60 -35.92 -13.33
CA GLY A 256 22.70 -36.02 -12.17
C GLY A 256 21.61 -34.97 -12.12
N CYS A 257 21.47 -34.30 -10.98
CA CYS A 257 20.66 -33.09 -10.85
C CYS A 257 21.60 -31.89 -10.80
N GLU A 258 22.00 -31.42 -11.98
CA GLU A 258 23.13 -30.52 -12.19
C GLU A 258 22.82 -29.04 -11.94
N THR A 259 21.54 -28.66 -11.96
CA THR A 259 21.11 -27.25 -11.99
C THR A 259 20.40 -26.80 -10.70
N ASP A 260 20.97 -25.82 -9.99
CA ASP A 260 20.31 -25.10 -8.88
C ASP A 260 19.35 -24.03 -9.41
N LEU A 261 18.07 -24.37 -9.61
CA LEU A 261 17.05 -23.45 -10.13
C LEU A 261 16.83 -22.22 -9.23
N ALA A 262 17.30 -22.24 -7.96
CA ALA A 262 17.18 -21.09 -7.06
C ALA A 262 18.28 -20.05 -7.25
N ARG A 263 19.30 -20.31 -8.10
CA ARG A 263 20.49 -19.46 -8.29
C ARG A 263 21.06 -19.39 -9.71
N ASP A 264 20.83 -20.37 -10.58
CA ASP A 264 21.40 -20.32 -11.95
C ASP A 264 20.66 -19.29 -12.83
N PRO A 265 21.32 -18.20 -13.28
CA PRO A 265 20.68 -17.19 -14.13
C PRO A 265 20.28 -17.70 -15.52
N LYS A 266 20.64 -18.94 -15.91
CA LYS A 266 20.20 -19.58 -17.17
C LYS A 266 18.97 -20.48 -17.00
N ASN A 267 18.62 -20.82 -15.77
CA ASN A 267 17.61 -21.81 -15.41
C ASN A 267 16.82 -21.34 -14.17
N CYS A 268 16.51 -20.05 -14.08
CA CYS A 268 15.96 -19.50 -12.86
C CYS A 268 14.49 -19.90 -12.67
N GLY A 269 14.19 -20.64 -11.59
CA GLY A 269 12.86 -21.18 -11.29
C GLY A 269 12.38 -22.30 -12.22
N ALA A 270 12.92 -22.41 -13.44
CA ALA A 270 12.64 -23.47 -14.40
C ALA A 270 13.81 -23.70 -15.38
N CYS A 271 14.00 -24.95 -15.80
CA CYS A 271 14.99 -25.31 -16.81
C CYS A 271 14.79 -24.51 -18.12
N GLY A 272 15.86 -23.88 -18.60
CA GLY A 272 15.89 -23.00 -19.77
C GLY A 272 15.33 -21.59 -19.55
N HIS A 273 14.89 -21.25 -18.34
CA HIS A 273 14.42 -19.89 -18.01
C HIS A 273 15.60 -18.97 -17.67
N ALA A 274 16.26 -18.47 -18.72
CA ALA A 274 17.35 -17.52 -18.55
C ALA A 274 16.84 -16.11 -18.22
N CYS A 275 17.45 -15.48 -17.22
CA CYS A 275 17.23 -14.09 -16.86
C CYS A 275 17.80 -13.14 -17.93
N LEU A 276 17.29 -11.91 -17.94
CA LEU A 276 17.77 -10.85 -18.83
C LEU A 276 19.11 -10.27 -18.33
N PRO A 277 19.81 -9.44 -19.13
CA PRO A 277 20.91 -8.63 -18.61
C PRO A 277 20.46 -7.77 -17.43
N GLU A 278 21.37 -7.48 -16.49
CA GLU A 278 21.12 -6.68 -15.28
C GLU A 278 20.14 -7.36 -14.29
N GLN A 279 19.96 -8.68 -14.42
CA GLN A 279 19.17 -9.53 -13.52
C GLN A 279 19.99 -10.70 -12.97
N GLU A 280 19.79 -10.99 -11.68
CA GLU A 280 20.27 -12.21 -11.04
C GLU A 280 19.11 -13.14 -10.66
N CYS A 281 19.42 -14.42 -10.40
CA CYS A 281 18.43 -15.39 -9.95
C CYS A 281 18.36 -15.44 -8.43
N VAL A 282 17.29 -14.89 -7.86
CA VAL A 282 17.06 -14.83 -6.42
C VAL A 282 15.93 -15.80 -6.07
N ALA A 283 16.25 -16.88 -5.36
CA ALA A 283 15.30 -17.89 -4.88
C ALA A 283 14.39 -18.52 -5.97
N GLY A 284 14.81 -18.48 -7.24
CA GLY A 284 14.05 -18.98 -8.39
C GLY A 284 13.18 -17.94 -9.09
N VAL A 285 13.43 -16.65 -8.84
CA VAL A 285 12.86 -15.51 -9.58
C VAL A 285 14.01 -14.69 -10.19
N CYS A 286 13.87 -14.26 -11.44
CA CYS A 286 14.78 -13.28 -12.04
C CYS A 286 14.46 -11.89 -11.47
N GLU A 287 15.32 -11.39 -10.59
CA GLU A 287 15.20 -10.08 -9.95
C GLU A 287 16.31 -9.14 -10.46
N CYS A 288 16.13 -7.83 -10.34
CA CYS A 288 17.12 -6.84 -10.76
C CYS A 288 18.33 -6.84 -9.80
N GLU A 289 19.56 -6.78 -10.34
CA GLU A 289 20.79 -6.74 -9.53
C GLU A 289 20.85 -5.52 -8.57
N ASP A 290 20.16 -4.43 -8.91
CA ASP A 290 19.92 -3.29 -8.03
C ASP A 290 18.47 -3.33 -7.51
N PRO A 291 18.23 -3.49 -6.19
CA PRO A 291 16.89 -3.55 -5.60
C PRO A 291 16.16 -2.20 -5.58
N GLY A 292 16.80 -1.10 -6.02
CA GLY A 292 16.15 0.17 -6.33
C GLY A 292 15.47 0.20 -7.70
N LEU A 293 15.69 -0.81 -8.54
CA LEU A 293 15.09 -0.93 -9.88
C LEU A 293 13.96 -1.95 -9.91
N SER A 294 13.18 -1.96 -10.99
CA SER A 294 12.12 -2.95 -11.23
C SER A 294 12.11 -3.40 -12.68
N HIS A 295 11.83 -4.69 -12.91
CA HIS A 295 11.63 -5.22 -14.25
C HIS A 295 10.20 -4.92 -14.74
N CYS A 296 10.09 -4.13 -15.81
CA CYS A 296 8.80 -3.81 -16.42
C CYS A 296 8.41 -4.78 -17.53
N PRO A 297 7.13 -5.20 -17.62
CA PRO A 297 6.67 -6.08 -18.69
C PRO A 297 6.96 -5.51 -20.09
N GLY A 298 7.83 -6.19 -20.85
CA GLY A 298 8.25 -5.76 -22.19
C GLY A 298 9.47 -4.82 -22.23
N ALA A 299 10.02 -4.44 -21.08
CA ALA A 299 11.35 -3.84 -21.01
C ALA A 299 12.44 -4.93 -21.02
N ASN A 300 13.55 -4.68 -21.73
CA ASN A 300 14.70 -5.58 -21.77
C ASN A 300 15.79 -5.22 -20.74
N VAL A 301 15.46 -4.33 -19.80
CA VAL A 301 16.35 -3.73 -18.78
C VAL A 301 15.55 -3.46 -17.50
N CYS A 302 16.24 -3.23 -16.39
CA CYS A 302 15.65 -2.82 -15.12
C CYS A 302 15.49 -1.28 -15.03
N ILE A 303 14.42 -0.80 -14.42
CA ILE A 303 14.00 0.62 -14.47
C ILE A 303 13.79 1.21 -13.07
N ASP A 304 14.32 2.41 -12.82
CA ASP A 304 14.11 3.19 -11.59
C ASP A 304 12.71 3.81 -11.59
N LEU A 305 11.72 3.08 -11.06
CA LEU A 305 10.33 3.58 -10.93
C LEU A 305 10.22 4.80 -10.00
N MET A 306 11.25 5.13 -9.22
CA MET A 306 11.24 6.26 -8.28
C MET A 306 11.71 7.56 -8.94
N ARG A 307 12.37 7.50 -10.12
CA ARG A 307 12.94 8.64 -10.85
C ARG A 307 12.62 8.72 -12.34
N ASP A 308 12.26 7.62 -13.01
CA ASP A 308 11.93 7.62 -14.45
C ASP A 308 10.54 8.25 -14.71
N PRO A 309 10.44 9.41 -15.41
CA PRO A 309 9.16 10.02 -15.75
C PRO A 309 8.34 9.22 -16.78
N GLN A 310 8.87 8.13 -17.37
CA GLN A 310 8.14 7.25 -18.30
C GLN A 310 7.52 6.02 -17.61
N ASN A 311 7.96 5.69 -16.40
CA ASN A 311 7.55 4.49 -15.64
C ASN A 311 7.33 4.83 -14.16
N CYS A 312 6.79 6.01 -13.87
CA CYS A 312 6.83 6.57 -12.53
C CYS A 312 5.87 5.85 -11.56
N GLY A 313 6.42 5.21 -10.53
CA GLY A 313 5.70 4.40 -9.53
C GLY A 313 5.14 3.08 -10.05
N THR A 314 4.89 2.97 -11.35
CA THR A 314 4.50 1.73 -12.02
C THR A 314 4.83 1.78 -13.51
N CYS A 315 5.05 0.61 -14.09
CA CYS A 315 5.51 0.45 -15.47
C CYS A 315 4.52 1.04 -16.49
N GLY A 316 5.04 1.84 -17.42
CA GLY A 316 4.27 2.56 -18.43
C GLY A 316 3.50 3.79 -17.93
N ASN A 317 3.63 4.16 -16.65
CA ASN A 317 3.02 5.39 -16.12
C ASN A 317 3.87 6.62 -16.49
N VAL A 318 3.65 7.13 -17.69
CA VAL A 318 4.29 8.35 -18.21
C VAL A 318 3.68 9.58 -17.56
N CYS A 319 4.51 10.45 -16.98
CA CYS A 319 4.06 11.67 -16.32
C CYS A 319 3.61 12.76 -17.32
N PRO A 320 2.49 13.45 -17.06
CA PRO A 320 1.91 14.46 -17.96
C PRO A 320 2.69 15.78 -17.99
N GLY A 321 2.39 16.65 -18.97
CA GLY A 321 3.01 17.97 -19.10
C GLY A 321 4.29 18.00 -19.93
N HIS A 322 4.41 17.15 -20.95
CA HIS A 322 5.57 17.22 -21.85
C HIS A 322 5.43 18.43 -22.79
N ALA A 323 6.00 19.57 -22.39
CA ALA A 323 5.97 20.84 -23.12
C ALA A 323 6.14 20.66 -24.65
N THR A 324 5.12 21.09 -25.40
CA THR A 324 4.89 20.59 -26.77
C THR A 324 6.04 20.88 -27.73
N ASN A 325 6.69 19.83 -28.23
CA ASN A 325 7.69 19.84 -29.33
C ASN A 325 8.97 20.68 -29.12
N THR A 326 9.04 21.54 -28.11
CA THR A 326 10.22 22.33 -27.74
C THR A 326 10.58 22.07 -26.28
N PHE A 327 11.76 21.47 -26.07
CA PHE A 327 12.32 21.11 -24.75
C PHE A 327 12.79 22.34 -23.93
N ASP A 328 11.93 23.34 -23.74
CA ASP A 328 12.26 24.52 -22.95
C ASP A 328 12.17 24.23 -21.44
N ARG A 329 13.27 23.69 -20.91
CA ARG A 329 13.45 23.39 -19.49
C ARG A 329 13.45 24.65 -18.59
N THR A 330 13.32 25.86 -19.13
CA THR A 330 13.20 27.09 -18.33
C THR A 330 11.76 27.38 -17.86
N LEU A 331 10.77 26.70 -18.45
CA LEU A 331 9.36 26.76 -18.02
C LEU A 331 8.98 25.63 -17.06
N GLY A 332 9.62 24.47 -17.17
CA GLY A 332 9.45 23.34 -16.26
C GLY A 332 9.65 22.00 -16.96
N HIS A 333 9.40 20.89 -16.26
CA HIS A 333 9.29 19.55 -16.86
C HIS A 333 8.62 18.55 -15.92
N PRO A 334 8.03 17.45 -16.43
CA PRO A 334 7.63 16.33 -15.59
C PRO A 334 8.85 15.74 -14.86
N ILE A 335 8.63 15.29 -13.63
CA ILE A 335 9.57 14.51 -12.82
C ILE A 335 8.84 13.33 -12.19
N CYS A 336 9.56 12.24 -11.98
CA CYS A 336 9.15 11.27 -10.98
C CYS A 336 9.89 11.58 -9.68
N GLU A 337 9.15 11.76 -8.59
CA GLU A 337 9.71 11.84 -7.25
C GLU A 337 9.05 10.78 -6.37
N LEU A 338 9.86 9.84 -5.87
CA LEU A 338 9.41 8.78 -4.97
C LEU A 338 8.24 7.94 -5.54
N GLY A 339 8.25 7.70 -6.85
CA GLY A 339 7.21 6.94 -7.54
C GLY A 339 5.91 7.71 -7.77
N ARG A 340 5.89 9.03 -7.52
CA ARG A 340 4.75 9.90 -7.83
C ARG A 340 5.14 10.88 -8.94
N CYS A 341 4.29 10.94 -9.98
CA CYS A 341 4.41 12.00 -10.98
C CYS A 341 4.20 13.35 -10.30
N SER A 342 5.21 14.19 -10.43
CA SER A 342 5.24 15.57 -9.97
C SER A 342 5.70 16.44 -11.15
N TYR A 343 5.63 17.76 -10.99
CA TYR A 343 6.07 18.68 -12.02
C TYR A 343 7.08 19.67 -11.43
N TYR A 344 8.25 19.76 -12.07
CA TYR A 344 9.27 20.70 -11.66
C TYR A 344 8.92 22.09 -12.20
N CYS A 345 8.33 22.93 -11.36
CA CYS A 345 8.39 24.38 -11.54
C CYS A 345 9.73 24.91 -11.02
N PRO A 346 10.47 25.73 -11.80
CA PRO A 346 11.62 26.47 -11.30
C PRO A 346 11.23 27.37 -10.11
N PRO A 347 12.10 27.57 -9.10
CA PRO A 347 11.78 28.36 -7.91
C PRO A 347 11.22 29.75 -8.23
N GLY A 348 10.09 30.08 -7.59
CA GLY A 348 9.36 31.33 -7.83
C GLY A 348 8.42 31.31 -9.04
N ARG A 349 8.21 30.17 -9.70
CA ARG A 349 7.21 29.99 -10.77
C ARG A 349 6.10 29.03 -10.38
N ALA A 350 4.96 29.13 -11.05
CA ALA A 350 3.86 28.16 -10.99
C ALA A 350 3.10 28.09 -12.32
N ASP A 351 2.44 26.95 -12.53
CA ASP A 351 1.33 26.77 -13.48
C ASP A 351 0.10 27.51 -12.91
N CYS A 352 -0.35 28.57 -13.58
CA CYS A 352 -1.47 29.40 -13.10
C CYS A 352 -2.69 29.42 -14.02
N ASP A 353 -2.59 28.93 -15.26
CA ASP A 353 -3.75 28.66 -16.11
C ASP A 353 -4.26 27.20 -16.03
N GLY A 354 -3.53 26.33 -15.31
CA GLY A 354 -3.85 24.93 -15.06
C GLY A 354 -3.45 23.99 -16.20
N GLN A 355 -2.66 24.45 -17.17
CA GLN A 355 -2.30 23.70 -18.38
C GLN A 355 -0.82 23.31 -18.36
N ILE A 356 -0.50 22.35 -17.52
CA ILE A 356 0.79 21.66 -17.36
C ILE A 356 1.51 21.26 -18.69
N GLU A 357 0.79 21.18 -19.81
CA GLU A 357 1.30 21.04 -21.18
C GLU A 357 2.11 22.26 -21.70
N ASN A 358 2.01 23.43 -21.05
CA ASN A 358 2.73 24.66 -21.38
C ASN A 358 3.85 25.00 -20.36
N GLY A 359 3.76 24.50 -19.13
CA GLY A 359 4.80 24.61 -18.08
C GLY A 359 4.33 25.40 -16.85
N CYS A 360 5.27 26.07 -16.20
CA CYS A 360 5.02 26.97 -15.07
C CYS A 360 5.27 28.42 -15.52
N GLU A 361 4.29 28.98 -16.22
CA GLU A 361 4.39 30.19 -17.03
C GLU A 361 4.46 31.48 -16.21
N VAL A 362 3.87 31.53 -15.01
CA VAL A 362 3.82 32.72 -14.14
C VAL A 362 5.02 32.81 -13.18
N ASN A 363 5.36 34.02 -12.73
CA ASN A 363 6.39 34.30 -11.73
C ASN A 363 5.75 34.85 -10.43
N LEU A 364 5.56 33.97 -9.44
CA LEU A 364 4.89 34.26 -8.17
C LEU A 364 5.64 35.25 -7.26
N MET A 365 6.93 35.52 -7.53
CA MET A 365 7.76 36.40 -6.72
C MET A 365 7.63 37.89 -7.11
N LEU A 366 7.14 38.17 -8.31
CA LEU A 366 7.14 39.50 -8.93
C LEU A 366 5.83 39.89 -9.60
N ASP A 367 4.97 38.93 -9.98
CA ASP A 367 3.65 39.23 -10.55
C ASP A 367 2.67 39.63 -9.43
N PRO A 368 2.22 40.90 -9.37
CA PRO A 368 1.32 41.35 -8.32
C PRO A 368 -0.13 40.87 -8.52
N ARG A 369 -0.43 40.12 -9.59
CA ARG A 369 -1.70 39.40 -9.80
C ARG A 369 -1.67 37.94 -9.33
N ASN A 370 -0.48 37.42 -9.09
CA ASN A 370 -0.22 36.03 -8.72
C ASN A 370 0.78 35.98 -7.56
N CYS A 371 0.62 36.85 -6.56
CA CYS A 371 1.63 37.07 -5.54
C CYS A 371 1.72 35.91 -4.55
N GLY A 372 2.72 35.03 -4.72
CA GLY A 372 2.93 33.84 -3.90
C GLY A 372 1.93 32.70 -4.13
N GLY A 373 0.94 32.92 -4.99
CA GLY A 373 -0.04 31.94 -5.43
C GLY A 373 -0.84 32.49 -6.60
N CYS A 374 -1.30 31.60 -7.47
CA CYS A 374 -2.08 31.97 -8.65
C CYS A 374 -3.39 32.66 -8.25
N GLY A 375 -3.73 33.77 -8.90
CA GLY A 375 -4.88 34.61 -8.58
C GLY A 375 -4.78 35.44 -7.30
N VAL A 376 -3.63 35.44 -6.60
CA VAL A 376 -3.41 36.31 -5.43
C VAL A 376 -3.04 37.72 -5.92
N GLU A 377 -4.05 38.49 -6.32
CA GLU A 377 -3.90 39.89 -6.72
C GLU A 377 -3.78 40.78 -5.47
N CYS A 378 -2.64 41.49 -5.35
CA CYS A 378 -2.48 42.54 -4.35
C CYS A 378 -3.31 43.77 -4.74
N ASP A 379 -3.48 44.74 -3.82
CA ASP A 379 -4.19 45.99 -4.04
C ASP A 379 -3.48 46.90 -5.08
N LEU A 380 -3.66 46.58 -6.37
CA LEU A 380 -2.98 47.22 -7.49
C LEU A 380 -3.32 48.71 -7.60
N GLU A 381 -4.55 49.09 -7.25
CA GLU A 381 -4.99 50.49 -7.27
C GLU A 381 -4.23 51.35 -6.26
N LYS A 382 -3.79 50.76 -5.15
CA LYS A 382 -2.93 51.41 -4.14
C LYS A 382 -1.45 51.04 -4.30
N GLY A 383 -1.10 50.29 -5.35
CA GLY A 383 0.27 49.87 -5.64
C GLY A 383 0.88 48.96 -4.56
N GLN A 384 0.07 48.16 -3.86
CA GLN A 384 0.56 47.22 -2.86
C GLN A 384 1.53 46.22 -3.54
N PRO A 385 2.82 46.22 -3.19
CA PRO A 385 3.81 45.42 -3.91
C PRO A 385 3.68 43.95 -3.53
N CYS A 386 3.89 43.07 -4.49
CA CYS A 386 4.28 41.70 -4.18
C CYS A 386 5.75 41.67 -3.76
N ALA A 387 6.03 41.05 -2.60
CA ALA A 387 7.38 40.71 -2.18
C ALA A 387 7.34 39.36 -1.47
N GLU A 388 8.29 38.46 -1.79
CA GLU A 388 8.39 37.09 -1.25
C GLU A 388 7.08 36.29 -1.28
N GLY A 389 6.20 36.61 -2.25
CA GLY A 389 4.90 35.97 -2.39
C GLY A 389 3.86 36.37 -1.33
N ARG A 390 3.88 37.60 -0.81
CA ARG A 390 2.84 38.11 0.10
C ARG A 390 2.39 39.54 -0.21
N CYS A 391 1.07 39.70 -0.32
CA CYS A 391 0.38 40.96 -0.06
C CYS A 391 0.19 41.10 1.48
N LEU A 392 0.58 42.23 2.07
CA LEU A 392 0.81 42.38 3.52
C LEU A 392 -0.46 42.97 4.24
N THR A 393 -1.10 42.36 5.30
CA THR A 393 -2.42 42.78 5.96
C THR A 393 -2.62 42.55 7.53
N LYS A 394 -3.07 43.51 8.42
CA LYS A 394 -3.24 43.50 9.97
C LYS A 394 -4.27 44.42 10.63
N PRO A 395 -4.71 44.20 11.89
CA PRO A 395 -5.36 45.27 12.68
C PRO A 395 -4.69 46.66 12.57
N CYS A 396 -5.35 47.61 11.91
CA CYS A 396 -4.85 48.97 11.75
C CYS A 396 -4.81 49.69 13.10
N ASP A 397 -3.81 50.55 13.29
CA ASP A 397 -3.65 51.35 14.50
C ASP A 397 -4.67 52.51 14.51
N LEU A 398 -5.87 52.25 15.02
CA LEU A 398 -6.88 53.27 15.24
C LEU A 398 -6.44 54.21 16.39
N PRO A 399 -6.50 55.54 16.22
CA PRO A 399 -6.07 56.47 17.26
C PRO A 399 -6.99 56.40 18.49
N ASP A 400 -6.40 56.44 19.68
CA ASP A 400 -7.11 56.28 20.96
C ASP A 400 -8.29 57.25 21.11
N ALA A 401 -9.49 56.69 21.30
CA ALA A 401 -10.72 57.42 21.63
C ALA A 401 -10.72 57.88 23.11
N GLY A 402 -9.68 58.60 23.53
CA GLY A 402 -9.47 59.04 24.92
C GLY A 402 -8.79 60.41 25.11
N GLY A 403 -8.40 61.09 24.03
CA GLY A 403 -7.74 62.40 24.10
C GLY A 403 -8.71 63.58 24.12
N VAL A 404 -9.13 64.03 25.31
CA VAL A 404 -9.82 65.32 25.51
C VAL A 404 -9.00 66.19 26.48
N PHE A 405 -8.81 67.45 26.12
CA PHE A 405 -8.05 68.48 26.86
C PHE A 405 -8.92 69.21 27.91
#